data_AF-A0A0B3BIL1-F1
#
_entry.id   AF-A0A0B3BIL1-F1
#
_cell.length_a   1.000
_cell.length_b   1.000
_cell.length_c   1.000
_cell.angle_alpha   90.00
_cell.angle_beta   90.00
_cell.angle_gamma   90.00
#
_symmetry.space_group_name_H-M   'P 1'
#
loop_
_entity.id
_entity.type
_entity.pdbx_description
1 polymer ?
#
loop_
_entity_poly.entity_id
_entity_poly.type
_entity_poly.pdbx_seq_one_letter_code
_entity_poly.pdbx_strand_id
1 'polypeptide(L)'
;MIQIDDAGSGSLVGGTCIGAMRVETGEFFCDIIPIEYYNEDNFKNKLYLQKACEIGKKLLEKLKVSKTEKIQICRGYMFDSLRKWLEQEEYNWESTQISSPLQEIIENSFENYALSLGLPEKFLRYTKYPFHFHRLLRWVYADYENRIKLCKTGWNSWKKYGKLEVEISYTYLQENKNYLCLKCGKNIQPGIVKVIKYTSNYPNIIYLHINC
;
A
#
# COMPACT_ATOMS: atom_id res chain seq x y z
N MET A 1 -9.21 25.25 7.49
CA MET A 1 -9.81 23.92 7.62
C MET A 1 -8.75 22.91 7.27
N ILE A 2 -8.57 21.92 8.14
CA ILE A 2 -7.59 20.86 7.94
C ILE A 2 -8.32 19.59 7.58
N GLN A 3 -7.83 18.85 6.60
CA GLN A 3 -8.32 17.52 6.25
C GLN A 3 -7.22 16.48 6.51
N ILE A 4 -7.58 15.30 6.99
CA ILE A 4 -6.67 14.17 7.23
C ILE A 4 -7.25 12.90 6.60
N ASP A 5 -6.43 12.18 5.84
CA ASP A 5 -6.79 10.95 5.16
C ASP A 5 -5.63 9.94 5.12
N ASP A 6 -5.92 8.69 4.72
CA ASP A 6 -4.94 7.63 4.51
C ASP A 6 -4.99 7.05 3.09
N ALA A 7 -3.85 6.56 2.60
CA ALA A 7 -3.77 5.81 1.35
C ALA A 7 -2.86 4.60 1.50
N GLY A 8 -3.21 3.51 0.81
CA GLY A 8 -2.42 2.28 0.82
C GLY A 8 -2.70 1.33 1.99
N SER A 9 -3.62 1.66 2.90
CA SER A 9 -4.04 0.77 3.99
C SER A 9 -4.54 -0.58 3.47
N GLY A 10 -5.17 -0.63 2.30
CA GLY A 10 -5.59 -1.85 1.59
C GLY A 10 -4.55 -2.49 0.65
N SER A 11 -3.34 -1.93 0.51
CA SER A 11 -2.26 -2.53 -0.29
C SER A 11 -1.49 -3.58 0.49
N LEU A 12 -1.19 -4.72 -0.13
CA LEU A 12 -0.32 -5.77 0.43
C LEU A 12 1.13 -5.29 0.56
N VAL A 13 1.61 -4.51 -0.41
CA VAL A 13 3.01 -4.08 -0.48
C VAL A 13 3.13 -2.63 -0.01
N GLY A 14 4.17 -2.37 0.77
CA GLY A 14 4.49 -1.07 1.34
C GLY A 14 3.71 -0.75 2.62
N GLY A 15 4.08 0.36 3.23
CA GLY A 15 3.39 0.95 4.37
C GLY A 15 2.02 1.56 4.03
N THR A 16 1.55 2.46 4.88
CA THR A 16 0.33 3.24 4.66
C THR A 16 0.69 4.72 4.75
N CYS A 17 0.30 5.50 3.74
CA CYS A 17 0.49 6.94 3.72
C CYS A 17 -0.58 7.60 4.59
N ILE A 18 -0.16 8.50 5.48
CA ILE A 18 -1.06 9.37 6.26
C ILE A 18 -0.76 10.80 5.83
N GLY A 19 -1.79 11.53 5.42
CA GLY A 19 -1.65 12.88 4.87
C GLY A 19 -2.59 13.86 5.55
N ALA A 20 -2.14 15.10 5.66
CA ALA A 20 -2.93 16.22 6.14
C ALA A 20 -2.75 17.42 5.22
N MET A 21 -3.83 18.17 4.99
CA MET A 21 -3.83 19.33 4.12
C MET A 21 -4.64 20.48 4.70
N ARG A 22 -4.12 21.70 4.57
CA ARG A 22 -4.86 22.94 4.77
C ARG A 22 -5.58 23.32 3.49
N VAL A 23 -6.89 23.14 3.47
CA VAL A 23 -7.71 23.26 2.24
C VAL A 23 -7.62 24.64 1.60
N GLU A 24 -7.56 25.71 2.41
CA GLU A 24 -7.53 27.09 1.90
C GLU A 24 -6.24 27.44 1.16
N THR A 25 -5.14 26.78 1.50
CA THR A 25 -3.80 27.13 0.97
C THR A 25 -3.21 26.05 0.06
N GLY A 26 -3.74 24.82 0.13
CA GLY A 26 -3.13 23.65 -0.51
C GLY A 26 -1.86 23.14 0.18
N GLU A 27 -1.46 23.71 1.32
CA GLU A 27 -0.31 23.21 2.10
C GLU A 27 -0.60 21.77 2.54
N PHE A 28 0.25 20.84 2.09
CA PHE A 28 0.09 19.40 2.28
C PHE A 28 1.37 18.78 2.84
N PHE A 29 1.20 17.92 3.83
CA PHE A 29 2.26 17.07 4.35
C PHE A 29 1.75 15.64 4.50
N CYS A 30 2.65 14.68 4.28
CA CYS A 30 2.38 13.27 4.55
C CYS A 30 3.58 12.57 5.17
N ASP A 31 3.35 11.41 5.75
CA ASP A 31 4.37 10.48 6.22
C ASP A 31 3.87 9.03 6.02
N ILE A 32 4.78 8.06 6.05
CA ILE A 32 4.46 6.64 5.85
C ILE A 32 4.48 5.93 7.20
N ILE A 33 3.41 5.18 7.53
CA ILE A 33 3.47 4.14 8.55
C ILE A 33 4.40 3.04 8.03
N PRO A 34 5.57 2.83 8.65
CA PRO A 34 6.56 1.91 8.13
C PRO A 34 6.08 0.44 8.10
N ILE A 35 6.65 -0.37 7.21
CA ILE A 35 6.20 -1.75 6.96
C ILE A 35 6.34 -2.64 8.20
N GLU A 36 7.32 -2.36 9.07
CA GLU A 36 7.55 -3.09 10.32
C GLU A 36 6.33 -3.04 11.26
N TYR A 37 5.48 -2.01 11.18
CA TYR A 37 4.24 -1.95 11.96
C TYR A 37 3.15 -2.93 11.48
N TYR A 38 3.38 -3.57 10.33
CA TYR A 38 2.49 -4.55 9.72
C TYR A 38 3.04 -5.98 9.76
N ASN A 39 4.11 -6.25 10.52
CA ASN A 39 4.51 -7.62 10.82
C ASN A 39 3.50 -8.31 11.75
N GLU A 40 3.62 -9.62 11.97
CA GLU A 40 2.65 -10.39 12.73
C GLU A 40 2.41 -9.86 14.16
N ASP A 41 3.47 -9.57 14.90
CA ASP A 41 3.39 -9.12 16.29
C ASP A 41 2.82 -7.70 16.37
N ASN A 42 3.36 -6.76 15.58
CA ASN A 42 2.96 -5.36 15.60
C ASN A 42 1.54 -5.16 15.08
N PHE A 43 1.15 -5.92 14.04
CA PHE A 43 -0.21 -5.86 13.50
C PHE A 43 -1.24 -6.40 14.49
N LYS A 44 -0.94 -7.52 15.17
CA LYS A 44 -1.79 -8.09 16.22
C LYS A 44 -2.01 -7.10 17.37
N ASN A 45 -0.97 -6.39 17.77
CA ASN A 45 -1.02 -5.35 18.81
C ASN A 45 -1.57 -3.99 18.30
N LYS A 46 -1.96 -3.90 17.02
CA LYS A 46 -2.47 -2.68 16.38
C LYS A 46 -1.53 -1.46 16.49
N LEU A 47 -0.22 -1.69 16.52
CA LEU A 47 0.76 -0.60 16.66
C LEU A 47 0.72 0.38 15.49
N TYR A 48 0.27 -0.07 14.31
CA TYR A 48 0.04 0.82 13.16
C TYR A 48 -0.99 1.93 13.45
N LEU A 49 -2.00 1.71 14.31
CA LEU A 49 -2.96 2.75 14.69
C LEU A 49 -2.33 3.79 15.63
N GLN A 50 -1.44 3.35 16.52
CA GLN A 50 -0.65 4.27 17.35
C GLN A 50 0.28 5.08 16.47
N LYS A 51 0.94 4.44 15.49
CA LYS A 51 1.80 5.13 14.54
C LYS A 51 1.06 6.12 13.65
N ALA A 52 -0.15 5.77 13.20
CA ALA A 52 -1.03 6.70 12.48
C ALA A 52 -1.34 7.95 13.31
N CYS A 53 -1.62 7.77 14.60
CA CYS A 53 -1.84 8.86 15.54
C CYS A 53 -0.59 9.73 15.73
N GLU A 54 0.59 9.13 15.95
CA GLU A 54 1.87 9.86 16.02
C GLU A 54 2.12 10.72 14.77
N ILE A 55 1.92 10.13 13.58
CA ILE A 55 2.07 10.86 12.32
C ILE A 55 1.05 11.99 12.24
N GLY A 56 -0.23 11.72 12.54
CA GLY A 56 -1.29 12.74 12.54
C GLY A 56 -0.94 13.95 13.41
N LYS A 57 -0.45 13.74 14.64
CA LYS A 57 0.01 14.81 15.53
C LYS A 57 1.13 15.64 14.90
N LYS A 58 2.16 14.97 14.38
CA LYS A 58 3.30 15.62 13.69
C LYS A 58 2.84 16.45 12.48
N LEU A 59 1.85 15.98 11.72
CA LEU A 59 1.32 16.72 10.57
C LEU A 59 0.55 17.97 11.01
N LEU A 60 -0.25 17.88 12.08
CA LEU A 60 -0.94 19.03 12.67
C LEU A 60 0.06 20.08 13.21
N GLU A 61 1.14 19.64 13.85
CA GLU A 61 2.24 20.52 14.29
C GLU A 61 2.91 21.23 13.11
N LYS A 62 3.22 20.50 12.02
CA LYS A 62 3.80 21.08 10.81
C LYS A 62 2.90 22.13 10.17
N LEU A 63 1.60 21.88 10.11
CA LEU A 63 0.58 22.80 9.60
C LEU A 63 0.24 23.93 10.59
N LYS A 64 0.87 23.93 11.78
CA LYS A 64 0.67 24.89 12.87
C LYS A 64 -0.80 25.07 13.23
N VAL A 65 -1.51 23.94 13.31
CA VAL A 65 -2.96 23.92 13.51
C VAL A 65 -3.30 24.36 14.94
N SER A 66 -4.19 25.33 15.04
CA SER A 66 -4.76 25.78 16.31
C SER A 66 -5.99 24.95 16.70
N LYS A 67 -6.32 24.90 18.00
CA LYS A 67 -7.48 24.14 18.51
C LYS A 67 -8.83 24.64 17.98
N THR A 68 -8.92 25.90 17.57
CA THR A 68 -10.14 26.52 17.04
C THR A 68 -10.41 26.17 15.58
N GLU A 69 -9.38 25.78 14.84
CA GLU A 69 -9.50 25.39 13.44
C GLU A 69 -10.23 24.06 13.30
N LYS A 70 -11.19 24.02 12.37
CA LYS A 70 -11.92 22.80 12.04
C LYS A 70 -11.00 21.77 11.39
N ILE A 71 -10.94 20.58 11.99
CA ILE A 71 -10.23 19.40 11.48
C ILE A 71 -11.25 18.36 11.02
N GLN A 72 -11.18 17.97 9.76
CA GLN A 72 -11.97 16.90 9.15
C GLN A 72 -11.11 15.66 8.99
N ILE A 73 -11.56 14.52 9.50
CA ILE A 73 -10.81 13.27 9.41
C ILE A 73 -11.64 12.23 8.67
N CYS A 74 -11.00 11.51 7.75
CA CYS A 74 -11.60 10.36 7.07
C CYS A 74 -12.24 9.39 8.07
N ARG A 75 -13.39 8.79 7.72
CA ARG A 75 -14.14 7.84 8.56
C ARG A 75 -13.43 6.50 8.79
N GLY A 76 -12.33 6.23 8.08
CA GLY A 76 -11.57 4.98 8.19
C GLY A 76 -11.09 4.70 9.62
N TYR A 77 -10.98 3.42 9.97
CA TYR A 77 -10.54 2.97 11.31
C TYR A 77 -9.07 3.35 11.62
N MET A 78 -8.29 3.74 10.60
CA MET A 78 -6.88 4.13 10.73
C MET A 78 -6.69 5.27 11.74
N PHE A 79 -7.71 6.12 11.91
CA PHE A 79 -7.66 7.32 12.74
C PHE A 79 -8.34 7.19 14.11
N ASP A 80 -8.73 5.99 14.53
CA ASP A 80 -9.44 5.79 15.81
C ASP A 80 -8.63 6.34 17.01
N SER A 81 -7.32 6.09 17.05
CA SER A 81 -6.44 6.62 18.10
C SER A 81 -6.21 8.12 17.99
N LEU A 82 -6.23 8.69 16.77
CA LEU A 82 -6.05 10.13 16.56
C LEU A 82 -7.29 10.90 17.02
N ARG A 83 -8.50 10.43 16.68
CA ARG A 83 -9.76 11.04 17.12
C ARG A 83 -9.88 11.11 18.64
N LYS A 84 -9.50 10.02 19.33
CA LYS A 84 -9.48 10.00 20.80
C LYS A 84 -8.55 11.06 21.37
N TRP A 85 -7.37 11.22 20.78
CA TRP A 85 -6.42 12.23 21.21
C TRP A 85 -6.92 13.65 20.94
N LEU A 86 -7.51 13.91 19.77
CA LEU A 86 -8.08 15.22 19.44
C LEU A 86 -9.22 15.62 20.39
N GLU A 87 -10.07 14.66 20.75
CA GLU A 87 -11.13 14.85 21.74
C GLU A 87 -10.55 15.22 23.12
N GLN A 88 -9.55 14.46 23.59
CA GLN A 88 -8.88 14.70 24.87
C GLN A 88 -8.17 16.06 24.92
N GLU A 89 -7.62 16.49 23.80
CA GLU A 89 -6.94 17.77 23.66
C GLU A 89 -7.88 18.92 23.25
N GLU A 90 -9.20 18.68 23.21
CA GLU A 90 -10.23 19.71 22.93
C GLU A 90 -10.02 20.43 21.57
N TYR A 91 -9.56 19.70 20.54
CA TYR A 91 -9.54 20.21 19.18
C TYR A 91 -10.94 20.24 18.56
N ASN A 92 -11.21 21.24 17.73
CA ASN A 92 -12.42 21.29 16.89
C ASN A 92 -12.32 20.28 15.73
N TRP A 93 -12.83 19.06 15.92
CA TRP A 93 -12.73 18.00 14.91
C TRP A 93 -14.09 17.37 14.55
N GLU A 94 -14.19 16.82 13.34
CA GLU A 94 -15.32 15.98 12.92
C GLU A 94 -14.87 14.80 12.04
N SER A 95 -15.64 13.71 12.07
CA SER A 95 -15.45 12.56 11.18
C SER A 95 -16.28 12.73 9.90
N THR A 96 -15.63 12.72 8.74
CA THR A 96 -16.32 12.91 7.46
C THR A 96 -15.70 12.07 6.34
N GLN A 97 -16.40 11.98 5.22
CA GLN A 97 -15.79 11.47 4.00
C GLN A 97 -14.89 12.57 3.43
N ILE A 98 -13.62 12.24 3.23
CA ILE A 98 -12.68 13.13 2.55
C ILE A 98 -12.87 12.95 1.05
N SER A 99 -12.85 14.07 0.33
CA SER A 99 -12.92 14.13 -1.13
C SER A 99 -11.70 14.86 -1.68
N SER A 100 -11.64 15.03 -3.01
CA SER A 100 -10.66 15.91 -3.64
C SER A 100 -10.67 17.31 -3.00
N PRO A 101 -9.50 17.96 -2.84
CA PRO A 101 -8.21 17.59 -3.42
C PRO A 101 -7.33 16.64 -2.58
N LEU A 102 -7.59 16.48 -1.27
CA LEU A 102 -6.71 15.67 -0.41
C LEU A 102 -6.67 14.21 -0.86
N GLN A 103 -7.81 13.62 -1.18
CA GLN A 103 -7.91 12.22 -1.60
C GLN A 103 -6.98 11.92 -2.81
N GLU A 104 -7.02 12.76 -3.84
CA GLU A 104 -6.18 12.58 -5.03
C GLU A 104 -4.69 12.76 -4.72
N ILE A 105 -4.34 13.78 -3.92
CA ILE A 105 -2.95 14.08 -3.58
C ILE A 105 -2.33 12.95 -2.75
N ILE A 106 -3.08 12.40 -1.78
CA ILE A 106 -2.58 11.32 -0.93
C ILE A 106 -2.50 9.98 -1.67
N GLU A 107 -3.47 9.69 -2.55
CA GLU A 107 -3.43 8.51 -3.43
C GLU A 107 -2.19 8.58 -4.34
N ASN A 108 -1.94 9.72 -5.00
CA ASN A 108 -0.73 9.94 -5.82
C ASN A 108 0.56 9.84 -4.99
N SER A 109 0.56 10.33 -3.75
CA SER A 109 1.71 10.22 -2.84
C SER A 109 2.01 8.76 -2.50
N PHE A 110 0.97 7.96 -2.26
CA PHE A 110 1.13 6.52 -2.06
C PHE A 110 1.58 5.80 -3.33
N GLU A 111 1.06 6.17 -4.51
CA GLU A 111 1.52 5.61 -5.79
C GLU A 111 3.03 5.85 -6.00
N ASN A 112 3.50 7.08 -5.79
CA ASN A 112 4.92 7.43 -5.90
C ASN A 112 5.77 6.63 -4.90
N TYR A 113 5.30 6.48 -3.67
CA TYR A 113 5.94 5.62 -2.67
C TYR A 113 5.99 4.16 -3.15
N ALA A 114 4.91 3.60 -3.68
CA ALA A 114 4.87 2.23 -4.17
C ALA A 114 5.78 2.01 -5.39
N LEU A 115 5.86 2.98 -6.31
CA LEU A 115 6.82 2.98 -7.42
C LEU A 115 8.27 2.94 -6.91
N SER A 116 8.57 3.68 -5.84
CA SER A 116 9.91 3.69 -5.23
C SER A 116 10.31 2.33 -4.65
N LEU A 117 9.35 1.48 -4.30
CA LEU A 117 9.57 0.08 -3.87
C LEU A 117 9.80 -0.88 -5.05
N GLY A 118 9.69 -0.41 -6.28
CA GLY A 118 9.84 -1.20 -7.50
C GLY A 118 8.54 -1.82 -8.02
N LEU A 119 7.37 -1.41 -7.53
CA LEU A 119 6.11 -1.83 -8.13
C LEU A 119 5.98 -1.24 -9.53
N PRO A 120 5.59 -2.03 -10.54
CA PRO A 120 5.31 -1.48 -11.86
C PRO A 120 4.07 -0.58 -11.82
N GLU A 121 4.11 0.57 -12.48
CA GLU A 121 3.00 1.54 -12.58
C GLU A 121 1.66 0.89 -12.94
N LYS A 122 1.68 -0.09 -13.84
CA LYS A 122 0.48 -0.83 -14.23
C LYS A 122 -0.21 -1.54 -13.07
N PHE A 123 0.48 -1.88 -11.99
CA PHE A 123 -0.08 -2.51 -10.79
C PHE A 123 -0.81 -1.51 -9.89
N LEU A 124 -0.49 -0.22 -10.02
CA LEU A 124 -1.08 0.86 -9.23
C LEU A 124 -2.35 1.38 -9.92
N ARG A 125 -2.25 1.62 -11.23
CA ARG A 125 -3.40 2.04 -12.05
C ARG A 125 -4.32 0.84 -12.31
N TYR A 126 -5.62 1.09 -12.19
CA TYR A 126 -6.73 0.13 -12.36
C TYR A 126 -7.00 -0.83 -11.19
N THR A 127 -8.22 -0.69 -10.66
CA THR A 127 -9.18 -1.70 -10.16
C THR A 127 -9.57 -1.61 -8.68
N LYS A 128 -10.78 -2.09 -8.38
CA LYS A 128 -11.34 -2.18 -7.03
C LYS A 128 -10.50 -3.15 -6.16
N TYR A 129 -10.28 -2.77 -4.89
CA TYR A 129 -9.38 -3.37 -3.89
C TYR A 129 -9.24 -4.91 -3.82
N PRO A 130 -10.27 -5.77 -3.96
CA PRO A 130 -10.06 -7.21 -3.77
C PRO A 130 -9.20 -7.91 -4.83
N PHE A 131 -9.12 -7.36 -6.05
CA PHE A 131 -8.27 -7.92 -7.12
C PHE A 131 -6.78 -7.52 -6.97
N HIS A 132 -6.49 -6.53 -6.13
CA HIS A 132 -5.12 -6.04 -5.92
C HIS A 132 -4.25 -7.02 -5.14
N PHE A 133 -4.81 -7.73 -4.16
CA PHE A 133 -4.00 -8.63 -3.32
C PHE A 133 -3.30 -9.71 -4.15
N HIS A 134 -4.06 -10.51 -4.93
CA HIS A 134 -3.48 -11.60 -5.73
C HIS A 134 -2.61 -11.07 -6.87
N ARG A 135 -2.94 -9.90 -7.40
CA ARG A 135 -2.10 -9.21 -8.38
C ARG A 135 -0.73 -8.90 -7.77
N LEU A 136 -0.69 -8.19 -6.65
CA LEU A 136 0.53 -7.88 -5.90
C LEU A 136 1.28 -9.14 -5.48
N LEU A 137 0.56 -10.18 -5.07
CA LEU A 137 1.13 -11.48 -4.71
C LEU A 137 1.92 -12.10 -5.87
N ARG A 138 1.45 -11.97 -7.12
CA ARG A 138 2.23 -12.41 -8.30
C ARG A 138 3.54 -11.64 -8.46
N TRP A 139 3.53 -10.34 -8.19
CA TRP A 139 4.76 -9.54 -8.20
C TRP A 139 5.70 -9.98 -7.07
N VAL A 140 5.17 -10.30 -5.89
CA VAL A 140 5.98 -10.83 -4.78
C VAL A 140 6.63 -12.17 -5.16
N TYR A 141 5.85 -13.17 -5.64
CA TYR A 141 6.40 -14.49 -6.02
C TYR A 141 7.37 -14.45 -7.19
N ALA A 142 7.32 -13.43 -8.06
CA ALA A 142 8.30 -13.25 -9.12
C ALA A 142 9.72 -12.97 -8.59
N ASP A 143 9.86 -12.51 -7.35
CA ASP A 143 11.15 -12.29 -6.68
C ASP A 143 10.98 -12.39 -5.15
N TYR A 144 10.54 -13.57 -4.71
CA TYR A 144 10.01 -13.79 -3.36
C TYR A 144 10.94 -13.33 -2.24
N GLU A 145 12.19 -13.80 -2.26
CA GLU A 145 13.20 -13.50 -1.23
C GLU A 145 13.43 -12.00 -1.04
N ASN A 146 13.40 -11.23 -2.14
CA ASN A 146 13.63 -9.78 -2.09
C ASN A 146 12.37 -9.00 -1.74
N ARG A 147 11.17 -9.51 -2.02
CA ARG A 147 9.91 -8.76 -1.95
C ARG A 147 9.06 -9.09 -0.74
N ILE A 148 9.28 -10.23 -0.09
CA ILE A 148 8.60 -10.57 1.17
C ILE A 148 8.76 -9.50 2.24
N LYS A 149 9.95 -8.90 2.35
CA LYS A 149 10.25 -7.83 3.32
C LYS A 149 9.47 -6.53 3.10
N LEU A 150 8.81 -6.40 1.95
CA LEU A 150 7.98 -5.25 1.59
C LEU A 150 6.50 -5.49 1.88
N CYS A 151 6.13 -6.68 2.37
CA CYS A 151 4.74 -7.11 2.50
C CYS A 151 4.21 -6.93 3.93
N LYS A 152 2.91 -6.66 4.04
CA LYS A 152 2.18 -6.60 5.32
C LYS A 152 1.91 -8.01 5.85
N THR A 153 2.93 -8.62 6.46
CA THR A 153 2.93 -10.05 6.80
C THR A 153 1.97 -10.45 7.93
N GLY A 154 1.52 -9.49 8.75
CA GLY A 154 0.56 -9.73 9.81
C GLY A 154 -0.88 -9.96 9.33
N TRP A 155 -1.17 -9.73 8.05
CA TRP A 155 -2.52 -9.88 7.49
C TRP A 155 -2.97 -11.34 7.40
N ASN A 156 -4.25 -11.61 7.67
CA ASN A 156 -4.83 -12.95 7.52
C ASN A 156 -4.69 -13.50 6.10
N SER A 157 -4.85 -12.63 5.08
CA SER A 157 -4.62 -13.01 3.68
C SER A 157 -3.17 -13.38 3.41
N TRP A 158 -2.21 -12.69 4.02
CA TRP A 158 -0.80 -13.06 3.92
C TRP A 158 -0.53 -14.40 4.61
N LYS A 159 -1.04 -14.63 5.82
CA LYS A 159 -0.90 -15.93 6.51
C LYS A 159 -1.41 -17.10 5.66
N LYS A 160 -2.45 -16.87 4.85
CA LYS A 160 -3.03 -17.88 3.96
C LYS A 160 -2.28 -18.06 2.64
N TYR A 161 -1.81 -16.99 2.00
CA TYR A 161 -1.29 -17.04 0.62
C TYR A 161 0.17 -16.59 0.46
N GLY A 162 0.82 -16.13 1.52
CA GLY A 162 2.15 -15.52 1.50
C GLY A 162 3.31 -16.52 1.47
N LYS A 163 3.03 -17.83 1.62
CA LYS A 163 4.03 -18.90 1.54
C LYS A 163 3.41 -20.18 0.96
N LEU A 164 3.03 -20.10 -0.30
CA LEU A 164 2.49 -21.21 -1.08
C LEU A 164 3.63 -22.02 -1.70
N GLU A 165 3.38 -23.30 -1.93
CA GLU A 165 4.28 -24.12 -2.74
C GLU A 165 4.27 -23.63 -4.20
N VAL A 166 5.47 -23.52 -4.77
CA VAL A 166 5.65 -23.05 -6.15
C VAL A 166 6.32 -24.13 -6.99
N GLU A 167 5.78 -24.38 -8.17
CA GLU A 167 6.41 -25.21 -9.20
C GLU A 167 7.18 -24.30 -10.15
N ILE A 168 8.47 -24.56 -10.34
CA ILE A 168 9.32 -23.87 -11.30
C ILE A 168 9.57 -24.79 -12.49
N SER A 169 9.24 -24.32 -13.69
CA SER A 169 9.48 -25.02 -14.95
C SER A 169 9.97 -24.06 -16.03
N TYR A 170 10.30 -24.58 -17.20
CA TYR A 170 10.73 -23.81 -18.35
C TYR A 170 9.89 -24.19 -19.57
N THR A 171 9.53 -23.20 -20.38
CA THR A 171 8.78 -23.43 -21.63
C THR A 171 9.22 -22.47 -22.71
N TYR A 172 8.84 -22.75 -23.96
CA TYR A 172 9.09 -21.87 -25.09
C TYR A 172 7.83 -21.05 -25.40
N LEU A 173 7.92 -19.72 -25.38
CA LEU A 173 6.86 -18.83 -25.85
C LEU A 173 7.03 -18.58 -27.35
N GLN A 174 6.05 -19.03 -28.15
CA GLN A 174 6.07 -18.90 -29.61
C GLN A 174 5.71 -17.50 -30.09
N GLU A 175 4.80 -16.81 -29.39
CA GLU A 175 4.23 -15.53 -29.82
C GLU A 175 4.57 -14.42 -28.84
N ASN A 176 4.74 -13.21 -29.38
CA ASN A 176 4.85 -12.00 -28.56
C ASN A 176 3.47 -11.57 -28.07
N LYS A 177 3.05 -12.06 -26.91
CA LYS A 177 1.79 -11.66 -26.26
C LYS A 177 1.96 -10.46 -25.32
N ASN A 178 3.00 -9.63 -25.51
CA ASN A 178 3.33 -8.50 -24.64
C ASN A 178 3.42 -8.88 -23.14
N TYR A 179 3.96 -10.07 -22.85
CA TYR A 179 4.20 -10.48 -21.47
C TYR A 179 5.26 -9.58 -20.84
N LEU A 180 5.00 -9.14 -19.61
CA LEU A 180 5.99 -8.41 -18.81
C LEU A 180 6.61 -9.36 -17.80
N CYS A 181 7.94 -9.41 -17.76
CA CYS A 181 8.65 -10.10 -16.70
C CYS A 181 8.40 -9.35 -15.39
N LEU A 182 7.72 -10.01 -14.45
CA LEU A 182 7.38 -9.39 -13.16
C LEU A 182 8.60 -9.20 -12.25
N LYS A 183 9.73 -9.83 -12.55
CA LYS A 183 10.98 -9.59 -11.81
C LYS A 183 11.69 -8.32 -12.27
N CYS A 184 12.09 -8.24 -13.54
CA CYS A 184 12.89 -7.12 -14.05
C CYS A 184 12.07 -5.97 -14.66
N GLY A 185 10.76 -6.15 -14.86
CA GLY A 185 9.86 -5.14 -15.43
C GLY A 185 10.00 -4.93 -16.95
N LYS A 186 10.80 -5.74 -17.66
CA LYS A 186 10.96 -5.65 -19.12
C LYS A 186 10.02 -6.61 -19.86
N ASN A 187 9.72 -6.31 -21.12
CA ASN A 187 8.94 -7.21 -21.99
C ASN A 187 9.70 -8.52 -22.25
N ILE A 188 8.95 -9.61 -22.28
CA ILE A 188 9.43 -10.95 -22.62
C ILE A 188 9.24 -11.14 -24.12
N GLN A 189 10.35 -11.37 -24.82
CA GLN A 189 10.35 -11.73 -26.23
C GLN A 189 10.11 -13.24 -26.41
N PRO A 190 9.66 -13.69 -27.58
CA PRO A 190 9.57 -15.11 -27.90
C PRO A 190 10.90 -15.84 -27.60
N GLY A 191 10.80 -17.03 -27.04
CA GLY A 191 11.97 -17.79 -26.58
C GLY A 191 11.70 -18.61 -25.32
N ILE A 192 12.77 -19.18 -24.76
CA ILE A 192 12.71 -19.95 -23.51
C ILE A 192 12.50 -19.00 -22.34
N VAL A 193 11.50 -19.30 -21.52
CA VAL A 193 11.14 -18.53 -20.33
C VAL A 193 11.07 -19.43 -19.11
N LYS A 194 11.30 -18.84 -17.94
CA LYS A 194 11.04 -19.47 -16.65
C LYS A 194 9.57 -19.26 -16.29
N VAL A 195 8.94 -20.31 -15.79
CA VAL A 195 7.53 -20.33 -15.40
C VAL A 195 7.45 -20.65 -13.91
N ILE A 196 6.79 -19.78 -13.15
CA ILE A 196 6.41 -20.06 -11.76
C ILE A 196 4.91 -20.33 -11.74
N LYS A 197 4.51 -21.49 -11.23
CA LYS A 197 3.11 -21.85 -11.00
C LYS A 197 2.84 -22.04 -9.52
N TYR A 198 1.68 -21.59 -9.06
CA TYR A 198 1.17 -21.87 -7.73
C TYR A 198 -0.35 -21.69 -7.72
N THR A 199 -1.03 -22.24 -6.71
CA THR A 199 -2.49 -22.11 -6.57
C THR A 199 -2.80 -21.32 -5.31
N SER A 200 -3.44 -20.15 -5.47
CA SER A 200 -4.03 -19.42 -4.34
C SER A 200 -5.51 -19.79 -4.21
N ASN A 201 -6.44 -18.87 -4.52
CA ASN A 201 -7.84 -19.21 -4.76
C ASN A 201 -8.07 -19.76 -6.18
N TYR A 202 -7.11 -19.53 -7.07
CA TYR A 202 -7.11 -19.97 -8.45
C TYR A 202 -5.67 -20.25 -8.89
N PRO A 203 -5.47 -21.03 -9.97
CA PRO A 203 -4.16 -21.27 -10.54
C PRO A 203 -3.52 -19.97 -11.03
N ASN A 204 -2.26 -19.73 -10.65
CA ASN A 204 -1.48 -18.58 -11.09
C ASN A 204 -0.28 -19.07 -11.89
N ILE A 205 0.01 -18.36 -12.98
CA ILE A 205 1.19 -18.57 -13.83
C ILE A 205 1.91 -17.23 -13.98
N ILE A 206 3.22 -17.25 -13.72
CA ILE A 206 4.11 -16.11 -13.91
C ILE A 206 5.19 -16.51 -14.90
N TYR A 207 5.31 -15.73 -15.98
CA TYR A 207 6.40 -15.85 -16.94
C TYR A 207 7.51 -14.85 -16.58
N LEU A 208 8.74 -15.32 -16.56
CA LEU A 208 9.95 -14.54 -16.30
C LEU A 208 10.98 -14.80 -17.40
N HIS A 209 11.91 -13.86 -17.61
CA HIS A 209 13.11 -14.16 -18.40
C HIS A 209 13.88 -15.32 -17.77
N ILE A 210 14.59 -16.10 -18.57
CA ILE A 210 15.33 -17.28 -18.09
C ILE A 210 16.34 -16.96 -16.98
N ASN A 211 16.95 -15.78 -17.04
CA ASN A 211 17.94 -15.30 -16.06
C ASN A 211 17.30 -14.52 -14.89
N CYS A 212 15.98 -14.54 -14.75
CA CYS A 212 15.23 -13.91 -13.65
C CYS A 212 14.81 -14.94 -12.60
#